data_AF-A0A429S688-F1
#
_entry.id   AF-A0A429S688-F1
#
_cell.length_a   1.000
_cell.length_b   1.000
_cell.length_c   1.000
_cell.angle_alpha   90.00
_cell.angle_beta   90.00
_cell.angle_gamma   90.00
#
_symmetry.space_group_name_H-M   'P 1'
#
loop_
_entity.id
_entity.type
_entity.pdbx_description
1 polymer ?
#
loop_
_entity_poly.entity_id
_entity_poly.type
_entity_poly.pdbx_seq_one_letter_code
_entity_poly.pdbx_strand_id
1 'polypeptide(L)'
;MCAPIPRNPQPDHRVVALRPSLADGAGVSAEYAALDERLAVRAPAGVPLEHAAALPPAALTAEQALDRPGPGFAGRLLVCGAAGAVGGYLVRPAALRGLHPAALARPGDAEAVRGLGAPEVFTGAAPPPAGAYDAVIDAAGRPRTVQAVRDGGRCVSLTPFAVPDPERSVDAEVYGVRTDPAMLDTPARRVEDGHPALRIARVLPFEEAPRAHALPEAGGTRGKIVLTPGS
;
A
#
# COMPACT_ATOMS: atom_id res chain seq x y z
N MET A 1 4.63 24.61 4.35
CA MET A 1 4.99 23.71 5.46
C MET A 1 3.86 23.76 6.48
N CYS A 2 3.06 22.69 6.64
CA CYS A 2 2.03 22.62 7.69
C CYS A 2 2.51 21.65 8.78
N ALA A 3 2.21 21.97 10.03
CA ALA A 3 2.77 21.33 11.23
C ALA A 3 2.38 19.85 11.38
N PRO A 4 3.19 19.04 12.10
CA PRO A 4 2.73 17.77 12.69
C PRO A 4 1.46 18.01 13.53
N ILE A 5 0.77 16.94 13.98
CA ILE A 5 -0.37 17.07 14.92
C ILE A 5 -0.02 18.15 15.97
N PRO A 6 -0.91 19.11 16.26
CA PRO A 6 -0.66 20.05 17.34
C PRO A 6 -0.26 19.26 18.59
N ARG A 7 0.74 19.74 19.36
CA ARG A 7 1.23 19.11 20.61
C ARG A 7 0.17 19.07 21.75
N ASN A 8 -1.11 19.00 21.40
CA ASN A 8 -2.30 18.96 22.24
C ASN A 8 -3.54 18.61 21.38
N PRO A 9 -3.80 17.32 21.07
CA PRO A 9 -4.97 16.91 20.31
C PRO A 9 -6.26 17.34 21.01
N GLN A 10 -7.20 17.89 20.25
CA GLN A 10 -8.53 18.28 20.74
C GLN A 10 -9.55 17.17 20.43
N PRO A 11 -10.63 17.02 21.22
CA PRO A 11 -11.64 15.97 21.03
C PRO A 11 -12.29 15.91 19.63
N ASP A 12 -12.29 17.00 18.89
CA ASP A 12 -12.90 17.15 17.56
C ASP A 12 -11.90 16.96 16.40
N HIS A 13 -10.61 16.75 16.69
CA HIS A 13 -9.61 16.52 15.65
C HIS A 13 -9.82 15.18 14.96
N ARG A 14 -10.10 15.25 13.65
CA ARG A 14 -10.15 14.08 12.77
C ARG A 14 -8.74 13.62 12.43
N VAL A 15 -8.42 12.38 12.79
CA VAL A 15 -7.09 11.79 12.62
C VAL A 15 -7.16 10.41 11.98
N VAL A 16 -6.06 9.98 11.39
CA VAL A 16 -5.84 8.59 10.94
C VAL A 16 -4.51 8.09 11.51
N ALA A 17 -4.45 6.80 11.81
CA ALA A 17 -3.29 6.19 12.43
C ALA A 17 -3.16 4.72 12.03
N LEU A 18 -1.94 4.18 12.12
CA LEU A 18 -1.70 2.74 12.12
C LEU A 18 -1.28 2.35 13.54
N ARG A 19 -2.08 1.53 14.23
CA ARG A 19 -1.69 0.96 15.52
C ARG A 19 -0.84 -0.29 15.30
N PRO A 20 0.30 -0.46 15.98
CA PRO A 20 1.15 -1.64 15.85
C PRO A 20 0.54 -2.85 16.60
N SER A 21 -0.59 -3.38 16.10
CA SER A 21 -1.35 -4.47 16.73
C SER A 21 -0.57 -5.78 16.88
N LEU A 22 0.47 -6.00 16.07
CA LEU A 22 1.35 -7.17 16.20
C LEU A 22 2.24 -7.13 17.45
N ALA A 23 2.43 -5.97 18.06
CA ALA A 23 3.28 -5.83 19.25
C ALA A 23 2.60 -6.31 20.54
N ASP A 24 1.27 -6.19 20.61
CA ASP A 24 0.50 -6.50 21.83
C ASP A 24 -0.74 -7.38 21.59
N GLY A 25 -1.00 -7.77 20.34
CA GLY A 25 -2.14 -8.62 19.96
C GLY A 25 -3.49 -7.90 19.96
N ALA A 26 -3.55 -6.61 20.29
CA ALA A 26 -4.80 -5.86 20.34
C ALA A 26 -5.14 -5.24 18.96
N GLY A 27 -6.30 -5.61 18.43
CA GLY A 27 -6.84 -5.04 17.18
C GLY A 27 -7.41 -3.63 17.36
N VAL A 28 -7.89 -3.04 16.26
CA VAL A 28 -8.56 -1.73 16.22
C VAL A 28 -10.01 -1.80 15.74
N SER A 29 -10.57 -3.01 15.63
CA SER A 29 -12.00 -3.22 15.36
C SER A 29 -12.82 -2.95 16.63
N ALA A 30 -12.87 -1.69 17.05
CA ALA A 30 -13.53 -1.22 18.26
C ALA A 30 -14.03 0.22 18.05
N GLU A 31 -15.04 0.63 18.82
CA GLU A 31 -15.56 2.01 18.78
C GLU A 31 -14.52 3.03 19.29
N TYR A 32 -13.68 2.60 20.23
CA TYR A 32 -12.61 3.39 20.81
C TYR A 32 -11.30 2.60 20.82
N ALA A 33 -10.19 3.26 20.51
CA ALA A 33 -8.86 2.70 20.59
C ALA A 33 -7.90 3.69 21.24
N ALA A 34 -7.09 3.22 22.19
CA ALA A 34 -6.00 3.99 22.75
C ALA A 34 -4.73 3.80 21.89
N LEU A 35 -4.08 4.92 21.58
CA LEU A 35 -2.80 4.96 20.90
C LEU A 35 -1.98 6.15 21.38
N ASP A 36 -0.66 6.08 21.21
CA ASP A 36 0.21 7.22 21.39
C ASP A 36 -0.10 8.28 20.32
N GLU A 37 -0.29 9.53 20.74
CA GLU A 37 -0.66 10.64 19.85
C GLU A 37 0.32 10.80 18.68
N ARG A 38 1.60 10.41 18.89
CA ARG A 38 2.64 10.53 17.88
C ARG A 38 2.37 9.63 16.70
N LEU A 39 1.57 8.56 16.83
CA LEU A 39 1.29 7.59 15.76
C LEU A 39 0.17 8.04 14.82
N ALA A 40 -0.54 9.11 15.17
CA ALA A 40 -1.60 9.67 14.36
C ALA A 40 -1.06 10.76 13.43
N VAL A 41 -1.82 11.03 12.36
CA VAL A 41 -1.71 12.27 11.57
C VAL A 41 -3.11 12.83 11.32
N ARG A 42 -3.21 14.08 10.84
CA ARG A 42 -4.51 14.65 10.44
C ARG A 42 -5.12 13.79 9.33
N ALA A 43 -6.43 13.54 9.44
CA ALA A 43 -7.16 12.91 8.35
C ALA A 43 -7.18 13.84 7.13
N PRO A 44 -7.03 13.32 5.89
CA PRO A 44 -7.12 14.12 4.68
C PRO A 44 -8.42 14.94 4.64
N ALA A 45 -8.29 16.26 4.51
CA ALA A 45 -9.42 17.16 4.32
C ALA A 45 -10.23 16.79 3.07
N GLY A 46 -11.57 16.92 3.15
CA GLY A 46 -12.48 16.58 2.05
C GLY A 46 -12.71 15.08 1.83
N VAL A 47 -12.03 14.20 2.59
CA VAL A 47 -12.24 12.74 2.52
C VAL A 47 -13.13 12.27 3.68
N PRO A 48 -14.14 11.41 3.44
CA PRO A 48 -14.89 10.75 4.51
C PRO A 48 -13.94 10.00 5.46
N LEU A 49 -14.20 10.05 6.78
CA LEU A 49 -13.23 9.55 7.76
C LEU A 49 -13.05 8.03 7.64
N GLU A 50 -14.14 7.33 7.35
CA GLU A 50 -14.17 5.90 7.05
C GLU A 50 -13.28 5.56 5.84
N HIS A 51 -13.27 6.40 4.80
CA HIS A 51 -12.38 6.18 3.65
C HIS A 51 -10.92 6.49 4.02
N ALA A 52 -10.69 7.56 4.79
CA ALA A 52 -9.37 7.93 5.25
C ALA A 52 -8.72 6.84 6.13
N ALA A 53 -9.52 6.06 6.89
CA ALA A 53 -9.03 4.92 7.68
C ALA A 53 -8.37 3.82 6.84
N ALA A 54 -8.65 3.76 5.53
CA ALA A 54 -7.99 2.82 4.62
C ALA A 54 -6.54 3.21 4.27
N LEU A 55 -6.14 4.47 4.51
CA LEU A 55 -4.86 5.03 4.11
C LEU A 55 -3.66 4.47 4.87
N PRO A 56 -3.61 4.48 6.23
CA PRO A 56 -2.36 4.29 6.95
C PRO A 56 -1.59 3.01 6.63
N PRO A 57 -2.20 1.80 6.66
CA PRO A 57 -1.45 0.59 6.37
C PRO A 57 -0.97 0.55 4.92
N ALA A 58 -1.80 0.99 3.96
CA ALA A 58 -1.45 0.93 2.55
C ALA A 58 -0.33 1.91 2.18
N ALA A 59 -0.45 3.16 2.62
CA ALA A 59 0.52 4.21 2.35
C ALA A 59 1.87 3.93 3.02
N LEU A 60 1.89 3.55 4.30
CA LEU A 60 3.13 3.24 4.99
C LEU A 60 3.85 2.05 4.37
N THR A 61 3.10 0.99 4.02
CA THR A 61 3.69 -0.15 3.32
C THR A 61 4.32 0.29 2.00
N ALA A 62 3.63 1.14 1.23
CA ALA A 62 4.14 1.62 -0.05
C ALA A 62 5.40 2.49 0.08
N GLU A 63 5.38 3.51 0.95
CA GLU A 63 6.52 4.41 1.14
C GLU A 63 7.76 3.65 1.62
N GLN A 64 7.58 2.71 2.55
CA GLN A 64 8.66 1.87 3.08
C GLN A 64 9.17 0.86 2.07
N ALA A 65 8.28 0.24 1.29
CA ALA A 65 8.65 -0.69 0.23
C ALA A 65 9.50 -0.01 -0.86
N LEU A 66 9.24 1.27 -1.13
CA LEU A 66 10.00 2.06 -2.11
C LEU A 66 11.41 2.43 -1.63
N ASP A 67 11.72 2.32 -0.33
CA ASP A 67 13.08 2.51 0.20
C ASP A 67 13.92 1.24 0.11
N ARG A 68 13.27 0.08 -0.05
CA ARG A 68 13.93 -1.23 -0.04
C ARG A 68 14.87 -1.49 -1.23
N PRO A 69 14.61 -0.98 -2.45
CA PRO A 69 15.58 -1.03 -3.53
C PRO A 69 16.93 -0.34 -3.20
N GLY A 70 16.96 0.54 -2.20
CA GLY A 70 18.15 1.22 -1.71
C GLY A 70 18.16 2.72 -2.02
N PRO A 71 19.02 3.49 -1.32
CA PRO A 71 19.10 4.94 -1.47
C PRO A 71 19.57 5.31 -2.88
N GLY A 72 18.94 6.34 -3.46
CA GLY A 72 19.31 6.85 -4.78
C GLY A 72 18.95 5.92 -5.96
N PHE A 73 18.13 4.90 -5.72
CA PHE A 73 17.68 4.00 -6.77
C PHE A 73 16.81 4.75 -7.80
N ALA A 74 17.25 4.79 -9.05
CA ALA A 74 16.56 5.41 -10.20
C ALA A 74 16.31 4.39 -11.33
N GLY A 75 16.15 3.11 -10.97
CA GLY A 75 16.01 2.01 -11.93
C GLY A 75 14.57 1.74 -12.38
N ARG A 76 14.42 0.71 -13.21
CA ARG A 76 13.13 0.15 -13.63
C ARG A 76 12.53 -0.65 -12.47
N LEU A 77 11.33 -0.27 -12.07
CA LEU A 77 10.58 -0.93 -10.99
C LEU A 77 9.34 -1.60 -11.58
N LEU A 78 9.11 -2.87 -11.29
CA LEU A 78 7.82 -3.51 -11.56
C LEU A 78 6.97 -3.59 -10.29
N VAL A 79 5.79 -2.98 -10.33
CA VAL A 79 4.79 -3.05 -9.25
C VAL A 79 3.76 -4.14 -9.55
N CYS A 80 3.77 -5.23 -8.79
CA CYS A 80 2.79 -6.30 -8.93
C CYS A 80 1.60 -6.09 -8.00
N GLY A 81 0.38 -6.26 -8.52
CA GLY A 81 -0.83 -5.94 -7.77
C GLY A 81 -1.15 -4.44 -7.76
N ALA A 82 -0.74 -3.71 -8.80
CA ALA A 82 -0.86 -2.25 -8.89
C ALA A 82 -2.31 -1.72 -8.77
N ALA A 83 -3.32 -2.56 -9.02
CA ALA A 83 -4.72 -2.19 -8.84
C ALA A 83 -5.22 -2.33 -7.38
N GLY A 84 -4.44 -2.98 -6.52
CA GLY A 84 -4.77 -3.29 -5.14
C GLY A 84 -4.51 -2.12 -4.18
N ALA A 85 -4.83 -2.35 -2.91
CA ALA A 85 -4.75 -1.33 -1.87
C ALA A 85 -3.34 -0.74 -1.69
N VAL A 86 -2.29 -1.58 -1.66
CA VAL A 86 -0.90 -1.10 -1.54
C VAL A 86 -0.34 -0.74 -2.91
N GLY A 87 -0.55 -1.59 -3.92
CA GLY A 87 -0.03 -1.38 -5.28
C GLY A 87 -0.46 -0.06 -5.90
N GLY A 88 -1.68 0.40 -5.64
CA GLY A 88 -2.18 1.69 -6.11
C GLY A 88 -1.39 2.89 -5.56
N TYR A 89 -0.75 2.73 -4.39
CA TYR A 89 0.10 3.72 -3.75
C TYR A 89 1.59 3.59 -4.11
N LEU A 90 1.99 2.58 -4.90
CA LEU A 90 3.40 2.41 -5.28
C LEU A 90 3.74 3.18 -6.55
N VAL A 91 2.87 3.13 -7.58
CA VAL A 91 3.18 3.61 -8.94
C VAL A 91 3.55 5.10 -8.96
N ARG A 92 2.64 5.97 -8.48
CA ARG A 92 2.87 7.42 -8.55
C ARG A 92 4.02 7.87 -7.64
N PRO A 93 4.10 7.46 -6.36
CA PRO A 93 5.23 7.81 -5.51
C PRO A 93 6.57 7.31 -6.04
N ALA A 94 6.63 6.14 -6.68
CA ALA A 94 7.85 5.69 -7.35
C ALA A 94 8.30 6.67 -8.44
N ALA A 95 7.38 7.08 -9.32
CA ALA A 95 7.68 8.06 -10.37
C ALA A 95 8.15 9.42 -9.80
N LEU A 96 7.50 9.90 -8.72
CA LEU A 96 7.90 11.13 -8.03
C LEU A 96 9.30 11.06 -7.39
N ARG A 97 9.76 9.85 -7.04
CA ARG A 97 11.10 9.58 -6.52
C ARG A 97 12.15 9.37 -7.63
N GLY A 98 11.76 9.48 -8.90
CA GLY A 98 12.66 9.32 -10.04
C GLY A 98 12.85 7.87 -10.51
N LEU A 99 12.04 6.92 -10.02
CA LEU A 99 12.03 5.55 -10.53
C LEU A 99 11.22 5.47 -11.83
N HIS A 100 11.40 4.37 -12.57
CA HIS A 100 10.65 4.07 -13.77
C HIS A 100 9.65 2.92 -13.52
N PRO A 101 8.46 3.18 -12.96
CA PRO A 101 7.50 2.15 -12.57
C PRO A 101 6.75 1.59 -13.78
N ALA A 102 6.79 0.28 -13.98
CA ALA A 102 5.80 -0.48 -14.72
C ALA A 102 4.83 -1.15 -13.74
N ALA A 103 3.64 -1.52 -14.22
CA ALA A 103 2.60 -2.11 -13.39
C ALA A 103 2.12 -3.44 -13.94
N LEU A 104 1.96 -4.43 -13.06
CA LEU A 104 1.32 -5.70 -13.36
C LEU A 104 0.00 -5.81 -12.62
N ALA A 105 -1.09 -5.99 -13.37
CA ALA A 105 -2.44 -6.08 -12.85
C ALA A 105 -3.27 -7.16 -13.55
N ARG A 106 -4.53 -7.32 -13.13
CA ARG A 106 -5.48 -8.19 -13.84
C ARG A 106 -5.93 -7.49 -15.13
N PRO A 107 -6.35 -8.23 -16.17
CA PRO A 107 -6.81 -7.64 -17.43
C PRO A 107 -7.87 -6.55 -17.25
N GLY A 108 -8.86 -6.80 -16.39
CA GLY A 108 -9.95 -5.85 -16.11
C GLY A 108 -9.55 -4.62 -15.28
N ASP A 109 -8.28 -4.48 -14.89
CA ASP A 109 -7.78 -3.33 -14.13
C ASP A 109 -6.77 -2.49 -14.92
N ALA A 110 -6.48 -2.86 -16.17
CA ALA A 110 -5.41 -2.26 -16.96
C ALA A 110 -5.59 -0.74 -17.15
N GLU A 111 -6.78 -0.28 -17.51
CA GLU A 111 -7.09 1.15 -17.66
C GLU A 111 -6.96 1.90 -16.33
N ALA A 112 -7.52 1.32 -15.28
CA ALA A 112 -7.50 1.90 -13.95
C ALA A 112 -6.06 2.04 -13.40
N VAL A 113 -5.15 1.17 -13.82
CA VAL A 113 -3.72 1.21 -13.47
C VAL A 113 -2.93 2.17 -14.37
N ARG A 114 -3.27 2.29 -15.66
CA ARG A 114 -2.71 3.34 -16.52
C ARG A 114 -2.99 4.73 -15.96
N GLY A 115 -4.19 4.95 -15.42
CA GLY A 115 -4.56 6.19 -14.74
C GLY A 115 -3.72 6.54 -13.50
N LEU A 116 -2.97 5.58 -12.93
CA LEU A 116 -2.03 5.84 -11.84
C LEU A 116 -0.70 6.45 -12.32
N GLY A 117 -0.48 6.52 -13.63
CA GLY A 117 0.74 7.06 -14.24
C GLY A 117 1.82 6.01 -14.54
N ALA A 118 1.47 4.72 -14.59
CA ALA A 118 2.38 3.68 -15.07
C ALA A 118 2.53 3.76 -16.60
N PRO A 119 3.73 4.05 -17.16
CA PRO A 119 3.94 4.11 -18.60
C PRO A 119 3.78 2.75 -19.29
N GLU A 120 4.07 1.66 -18.56
CA GLU A 120 3.99 0.30 -19.04
C GLU A 120 3.06 -0.53 -18.13
N VAL A 121 2.05 -1.19 -18.71
CA VAL A 121 1.06 -1.98 -17.97
C VAL A 121 0.96 -3.38 -18.56
N PHE A 122 1.29 -4.38 -17.74
CA PHE A 122 1.22 -5.80 -18.03
C PHE A 122 -0.03 -6.43 -17.43
N THR A 123 -0.46 -7.52 -18.04
CA THR A 123 -1.58 -8.33 -17.55
C THR A 123 -1.20 -9.81 -17.61
N GLY A 124 -2.00 -10.69 -17.00
CA GLY A 124 -1.75 -12.13 -17.07
C GLY A 124 -1.63 -12.69 -18.51
N ALA A 125 -2.24 -12.04 -19.50
CA ALA A 125 -2.15 -12.42 -20.91
C ALA A 125 -0.88 -11.91 -21.60
N ALA A 126 -0.27 -10.85 -21.08
CA ALA A 126 0.96 -10.25 -21.57
C ALA A 126 1.87 -10.00 -20.36
N PRO A 127 2.58 -11.03 -19.88
CA PRO A 127 3.42 -10.92 -18.70
C PRO A 127 4.65 -10.03 -18.97
N PRO A 128 5.26 -9.47 -17.92
CA PRO A 128 6.51 -8.71 -18.06
C PRO A 128 7.65 -9.61 -18.58
N PRO A 129 8.57 -9.05 -19.39
CA PRO A 129 9.74 -9.78 -19.85
C PRO A 129 10.65 -10.18 -18.68
N ALA A 130 11.28 -11.35 -18.79
CA ALA A 130 12.24 -11.84 -17.81
C ALA A 130 13.49 -10.96 -17.79
N GLY A 131 14.05 -10.74 -16.59
CA GLY A 131 15.32 -10.02 -16.43
C GLY A 131 15.31 -8.54 -16.80
N ALA A 132 14.14 -7.92 -16.96
CA ALA A 132 14.03 -6.57 -17.51
C ALA A 132 14.01 -5.45 -16.45
N TYR A 133 13.80 -5.78 -15.18
CA TYR A 133 13.61 -4.82 -14.09
C TYR A 133 14.73 -4.88 -13.08
N ASP A 134 15.17 -3.70 -12.62
CA ASP A 134 16.13 -3.56 -11.55
C ASP A 134 15.55 -3.99 -10.19
N ALA A 135 14.26 -3.73 -9.98
CA ALA A 135 13.53 -4.16 -8.80
C ALA A 135 12.08 -4.58 -9.10
N VAL A 136 11.56 -5.48 -8.26
CA VAL A 136 10.13 -5.83 -8.19
C VAL A 136 9.63 -5.52 -6.79
N ILE A 137 8.48 -4.88 -6.67
CA ILE A 137 7.68 -4.85 -5.45
C ILE A 137 6.38 -5.61 -5.70
N ASP A 138 6.19 -6.71 -4.97
CA ASP A 138 5.04 -7.59 -5.12
C ASP A 138 4.03 -7.42 -3.97
N ALA A 139 2.93 -6.75 -4.30
CA ALA A 139 1.77 -6.58 -3.42
C ALA A 139 0.67 -7.62 -3.67
N ALA A 140 0.88 -8.57 -4.60
CA ALA A 140 -0.12 -9.53 -5.04
C ALA A 140 0.17 -10.98 -4.58
N GLY A 141 1.33 -11.25 -3.98
CA GLY A 141 1.72 -12.60 -3.56
C GLY A 141 1.91 -13.54 -4.73
N ARG A 142 2.68 -13.12 -5.73
CA ARG A 142 3.00 -13.83 -6.96
C ARG A 142 4.51 -14.11 -7.03
N PRO A 143 5.04 -15.14 -6.34
CA PRO A 143 6.48 -15.41 -6.28
C PRO A 143 7.20 -15.43 -7.63
N ARG A 144 6.53 -15.90 -8.70
CA ARG A 144 7.09 -15.93 -10.07
C ARG A 144 7.47 -14.57 -10.64
N THR A 145 7.05 -13.46 -10.04
CA THR A 145 7.46 -12.11 -10.49
C THR A 145 8.95 -11.86 -10.30
N VAL A 146 9.65 -12.66 -9.48
CA VAL A 146 11.12 -12.66 -9.38
C VAL A 146 11.81 -12.89 -10.73
N GLN A 147 11.16 -13.61 -11.66
CA GLN A 147 11.70 -13.85 -13.00
C GLN A 147 11.85 -12.57 -13.82
N ALA A 148 11.05 -11.53 -13.53
CA ALA A 148 11.16 -10.23 -14.18
C ALA A 148 12.37 -9.42 -13.71
N VAL A 149 12.96 -9.78 -12.56
CA VAL A 149 14.13 -9.11 -11.98
C VAL A 149 15.38 -9.51 -12.75
N ARG A 150 16.21 -8.53 -13.12
CA ARG A 150 17.54 -8.79 -13.69
C ARG A 150 18.46 -9.46 -12.67
N ASP A 151 19.53 -10.05 -13.16
CA ASP A 151 20.54 -10.65 -12.28
C ASP A 151 21.14 -9.57 -11.37
N GLY A 152 21.30 -9.89 -10.08
CA GLY A 152 21.73 -8.93 -9.05
C GLY A 152 20.73 -7.82 -8.72
N GLY A 153 19.47 -7.93 -9.19
CA GLY A 153 18.39 -7.01 -8.83
C GLY A 153 17.74 -7.34 -7.48
N ARG A 154 16.64 -6.66 -7.17
CA ARG A 154 15.93 -6.80 -5.89
C ARG A 154 14.47 -7.22 -6.05
N CYS A 155 13.97 -8.08 -5.18
CA CYS A 155 12.58 -8.49 -5.13
C CYS A 155 12.04 -8.30 -3.71
N VAL A 156 11.02 -7.47 -3.56
CA VAL A 156 10.39 -7.14 -2.27
C VAL A 156 8.97 -7.69 -2.29
N SER A 157 8.71 -8.73 -1.50
CA SER A 157 7.35 -9.27 -1.31
C SER A 157 6.69 -8.63 -0.10
N LEU A 158 5.45 -8.16 -0.25
CA LEU A 158 4.66 -7.58 0.84
C LEU A 158 3.72 -8.61 1.47
N THR A 159 3.80 -9.85 1.00
CA THR A 159 2.98 -10.98 1.43
C THR A 159 3.87 -12.03 2.09
N PRO A 160 3.72 -12.30 3.40
CA PRO A 160 4.69 -13.05 4.19
C PRO A 160 4.86 -14.53 3.81
N PHE A 161 3.94 -15.10 3.02
CA PHE A 161 3.97 -16.51 2.61
C PHE A 161 4.36 -16.71 1.14
N ALA A 162 4.78 -15.64 0.47
CA ALA A 162 5.10 -15.66 -0.96
C ALA A 162 6.50 -15.07 -1.18
N VAL A 163 7.51 -15.64 -0.51
CA VAL A 163 8.92 -15.33 -0.77
C VAL A 163 9.32 -16.11 -2.02
N PRO A 164 9.82 -15.44 -3.08
CA PRO A 164 10.44 -16.17 -4.17
C PRO A 164 11.74 -16.82 -3.69
N ASP A 165 12.03 -18.02 -4.20
CA ASP A 165 13.35 -18.62 -4.01
C ASP A 165 14.41 -17.70 -4.67
N PRO A 166 15.47 -17.31 -3.94
CA PRO A 166 16.54 -16.51 -4.50
C PRO A 166 17.24 -17.27 -5.62
N GLU A 167 17.11 -16.76 -6.84
CA GLU A 167 17.79 -17.27 -8.03
C GLU A 167 18.57 -16.12 -8.69
N ARG A 168 19.60 -16.44 -9.48
CA ARG A 168 20.35 -15.46 -10.29
C ARG A 168 20.89 -14.25 -9.50
N SER A 169 21.30 -14.50 -8.26
CA SER A 169 21.79 -13.48 -7.33
C SER A 169 20.79 -12.35 -7.06
N VAL A 170 19.49 -12.60 -7.23
CA VAL A 170 18.44 -11.67 -6.83
C VAL A 170 18.31 -11.67 -5.31
N ASP A 171 18.38 -10.47 -4.72
CA ASP A 171 18.11 -10.28 -3.30
C ASP A 171 16.59 -10.25 -3.08
N ALA A 172 16.06 -11.23 -2.35
CA ALA A 172 14.63 -11.40 -2.12
C ALA A 172 14.30 -11.24 -0.63
N GLU A 173 13.37 -10.35 -0.32
CA GLU A 173 12.94 -10.10 1.06
C GLU A 173 11.41 -10.05 1.19
N VAL A 174 10.93 -10.38 2.39
CA VAL A 174 9.57 -10.07 2.83
C VAL A 174 9.60 -8.83 3.68
N TYR A 175 8.77 -7.85 3.35
CA TYR A 175 8.67 -6.63 4.13
C TYR A 175 7.31 -6.49 4.83
N GLY A 176 7.36 -6.40 6.16
CA GLY A 176 6.22 -6.05 7.00
C GLY A 176 6.25 -4.57 7.36
N VAL A 177 5.11 -3.89 7.23
CA VAL A 177 4.97 -2.46 7.53
C VAL A 177 5.30 -2.15 8.98
N ARG A 178 6.04 -1.06 9.18
CA ARG A 178 6.27 -0.45 10.49
C ARG A 178 5.40 0.78 10.64
N THR A 179 4.95 1.07 11.86
CA THR A 179 4.31 2.35 12.12
C THR A 179 5.36 3.46 12.11
N ASP A 180 5.20 4.43 11.23
CA ASP A 180 6.04 5.62 11.16
C ASP A 180 5.18 6.85 10.84
N PRO A 181 4.88 7.70 11.82
CA PRO A 181 4.01 8.85 11.62
C PRO A 181 4.61 9.93 10.72
N ALA A 182 5.94 10.07 10.70
CA ALA A 182 6.62 11.05 9.84
C ALA A 182 6.47 10.66 8.36
N MET A 183 6.44 9.37 8.06
CA MET A 183 6.15 8.86 6.72
C MET A 183 4.66 8.91 6.33
N LEU A 184 3.72 9.04 7.28
CA LEU A 184 2.29 9.04 6.99
C LEU A 184 1.73 10.42 6.59
N ASP A 185 2.34 11.51 7.07
CA ASP A 185 1.86 12.88 6.81
C ASP A 185 1.87 13.22 5.32
N THR A 186 2.93 12.84 4.60
CA THR A 186 3.06 13.13 3.17
C THR A 186 1.98 12.42 2.33
N PRO A 187 1.76 11.09 2.47
CA PRO A 187 0.64 10.41 1.82
C PRO A 187 -0.73 10.99 2.16
N ALA A 188 -0.97 11.40 3.42
CA ALA A 188 -2.23 12.01 3.80
C ALA A 188 -2.53 13.28 2.98
N ARG A 189 -1.55 14.18 2.84
CA ARG A 189 -1.66 15.38 2.00
C ARG A 189 -1.89 15.06 0.53
N ARG A 190 -1.16 14.09 -0.02
CA ARG A 190 -1.32 13.72 -1.45
C ARG A 190 -2.73 13.21 -1.76
N VAL A 191 -3.38 12.56 -0.80
CA VAL A 191 -4.77 12.13 -0.92
C VAL A 191 -5.74 13.31 -0.88
N GLU A 192 -5.45 14.38 -0.14
CA GLU A 192 -6.24 15.64 -0.18
C GLU A 192 -6.22 16.23 -1.60
N ASP A 193 -5.07 16.15 -2.28
CA ASP A 193 -4.91 16.57 -3.67
C ASP A 193 -5.52 15.57 -4.69
N GLY A 194 -6.18 14.50 -4.22
CA GLY A 194 -6.86 13.49 -5.03
C GLY A 194 -5.94 12.39 -5.60
N HIS A 195 -4.67 12.29 -5.18
CA HIS A 195 -3.68 11.45 -5.85
C HIS A 195 -2.84 10.57 -4.90
N PRO A 196 -2.96 9.23 -4.92
CA PRO A 196 -3.98 8.46 -5.62
C PRO A 196 -5.33 8.54 -4.89
N ALA A 197 -6.42 8.33 -5.63
CA ALA A 197 -7.72 8.15 -5.02
C ALA A 197 -7.73 6.90 -4.11
N LEU A 198 -8.28 7.05 -2.90
CA LEU A 198 -8.52 5.94 -2.00
C LEU A 198 -9.52 4.96 -2.63
N ARG A 199 -9.05 3.76 -2.95
CA ARG A 199 -9.92 2.69 -3.48
C ARG A 199 -10.61 1.97 -2.32
N ILE A 200 -11.87 2.31 -2.08
CA ILE A 200 -12.72 1.62 -1.12
C ILE A 200 -13.58 0.62 -1.85
N ALA A 201 -13.41 -0.66 -1.52
CA ALA A 201 -14.20 -1.73 -2.08
C ALA A 201 -15.58 -1.76 -1.43
N ARG A 202 -15.61 -1.73 -0.10
CA ARG A 202 -16.82 -1.78 0.73
C ARG A 202 -16.57 -1.05 2.05
N VAL A 203 -17.62 -0.47 2.58
CA VAL A 203 -17.71 -0.07 3.98
C VAL A 203 -18.74 -1.02 4.60
N LEU A 204 -18.35 -1.74 5.65
CA LEU A 204 -19.19 -2.71 6.34
C LEU A 204 -19.23 -2.37 7.84
N PRO A 205 -20.34 -2.64 8.54
CA PRO A 205 -20.39 -2.41 9.98
C PRO A 205 -19.60 -3.50 10.73
N PHE A 206 -19.25 -3.27 12.00
CA PHE A 206 -18.45 -4.22 12.81
C PHE A 206 -19.07 -5.60 12.93
N GLU A 207 -20.40 -5.70 12.93
CA GLU A 207 -21.15 -6.96 12.95
C GLU A 207 -20.86 -7.82 11.72
N GLU A 208 -20.47 -7.20 10.61
CA GLU A 208 -20.08 -7.88 9.37
C GLU A 208 -18.57 -8.14 9.28
N ALA A 209 -17.80 -8.03 10.37
CA ALA A 209 -16.38 -8.36 10.38
C ALA A 209 -16.05 -9.74 9.80
N PRO A 210 -16.79 -10.84 10.10
CA PRO A 210 -16.54 -12.13 9.46
C PRO A 210 -16.66 -12.08 7.93
N ARG A 211 -17.66 -11.35 7.41
CA ARG A 211 -17.85 -11.17 5.97
C ARG A 211 -16.73 -10.32 5.38
N ALA A 212 -16.29 -9.28 6.09
CA ALA A 212 -15.19 -8.42 5.66
C ALA A 212 -13.87 -9.21 5.50
N HIS A 213 -13.63 -10.22 6.34
CA HIS A 213 -12.48 -11.12 6.24
C HIS A 213 -12.61 -12.16 5.11
N ALA A 214 -13.82 -12.68 4.86
CA ALA A 214 -14.05 -13.67 3.79
C ALA A 214 -13.97 -13.09 2.36
N LEU A 215 -14.34 -11.81 2.18
CA LEU A 215 -14.41 -11.17 0.86
C LEU A 215 -13.04 -11.09 0.13
N PRO A 216 -11.91 -10.74 0.77
CA PRO A 216 -10.60 -10.79 0.13
C PRO A 216 -10.16 -12.22 -0.24
N GLU A 217 -10.47 -13.21 0.60
CA GLU A 217 -10.11 -14.62 0.39
C GLU A 217 -10.84 -15.20 -0.83
N ALA A 218 -12.11 -14.85 -1.02
CA ALA A 218 -12.89 -15.19 -2.20
C ALA A 218 -12.35 -14.53 -3.50
N GLY A 219 -11.48 -13.53 -3.36
CA GLY A 219 -10.91 -12.78 -4.48
C GLY A 219 -11.87 -11.75 -5.07
N GLY A 220 -11.43 -11.10 -6.14
CA GLY A 220 -12.24 -10.10 -6.87
C GLY A 220 -12.42 -8.73 -6.19
N THR A 221 -12.08 -8.61 -4.90
CA THR A 221 -12.14 -7.34 -4.17
C THR A 221 -11.10 -6.34 -4.70
N ARG A 222 -11.56 -5.16 -5.13
CA ARG A 222 -10.73 -4.05 -5.63
C ARG A 222 -10.66 -2.93 -4.59
N GLY A 223 -9.53 -2.83 -3.90
CA GLY A 223 -9.32 -1.80 -2.87
C GLY A 223 -9.52 -2.35 -1.44
N LYS A 224 -9.69 -1.44 -0.48
CA LYS A 224 -9.82 -1.75 0.94
C LYS A 224 -11.28 -1.97 1.34
N ILE A 225 -11.51 -2.96 2.19
CA ILE A 225 -12.73 -3.07 2.97
C ILE A 225 -12.50 -2.32 4.28
N VAL A 226 -13.39 -1.41 4.59
CA VAL A 226 -13.37 -0.62 5.83
C VAL A 226 -14.47 -1.14 6.74
N LEU A 227 -14.14 -1.26 8.02
CA LEU A 227 -15.11 -1.54 9.05
C LEU A 227 -15.46 -0.26 9.81
N THR A 228 -16.75 -0.03 10.08
CA THR A 228 -17.24 1.10 10.86
C THR A 228 -17.97 0.62 12.11
N PRO A 229 -17.93 1.39 13.22
CA PRO A 229 -18.86 1.20 14.32
C PRO A 229 -20.31 1.14 13.83
N GLY A 230 -21.14 0.34 14.51
CA GLY A 230 -22.59 0.43 14.35
C GLY A 230 -23.09 1.82 14.72
N SER A 231 -24.24 2.21 14.18
CA SER A 231 -24.91 3.47 14.55
C SER A 231 -25.75 3.29 15.80
#